data_AF-A0A0G1UKK3-F1
#
_entry.id   AF-A0A0G1UKK3-F1
#
_cell.length_a   1.000
_cell.length_b   1.000
_cell.length_c   1.000
_cell.angle_alpha   90.00
_cell.angle_beta   90.00
_cell.angle_gamma   90.00
#
_symmetry.space_group_name_H-M   'P 1'
#
loop_
_entity.id
_entity.type
_entity.pdbx_description
1 polymer ?
#
loop_
_entity_poly.entity_id
_entity_poly.type
_entity_poly.pdbx_seq_one_letter_code
_entity_poly.pdbx_strand_id
1 'polypeptide(L)'
;MQAKFFLIIPGVLLLASLLILLLTRFTPPSSLPSMCGGFANIQCPVGYTCQLDGNYPDAGGTCVSWINRRVTSTSTCRPRPKCLDSVPKCLLPETPDMCPSLSSSVTPPPKCTFNSDPCDPKSCDYNPDQCASTRNYVCPQTEWIDCMPGSGVKKPNCDPQYLRWAQSRCPGFKGAAY
;
A
#
# COMPACT_ATOMS: atom_id res chain seq x y z
N MET A 1 -40.76 8.66 52.24
CA MET A 1 -39.31 8.38 52.18
C MET A 1 -38.80 8.35 50.73
N GLN A 2 -38.95 9.43 49.94
CA GLN A 2 -38.64 9.40 48.49
C GLN A 2 -37.78 10.55 47.95
N ALA A 3 -37.27 11.45 48.81
CA ALA A 3 -36.45 12.59 48.35
C ALA A 3 -34.94 12.29 48.27
N LYS A 4 -34.46 11.15 48.78
CA LYS A 4 -33.02 10.81 48.78
C LYS A 4 -32.51 10.25 47.45
N PHE A 5 -33.39 9.71 46.60
CA PHE A 5 -32.97 9.13 45.31
C PHE A 5 -32.68 10.17 44.22
N PHE A 6 -33.30 11.35 44.29
CA PHE A 6 -33.15 12.38 43.25
C PHE A 6 -31.75 13.00 43.16
N LEU A 7 -30.95 12.97 44.23
CA LEU A 7 -29.57 13.48 44.23
C LEU A 7 -28.52 12.40 43.92
N ILE A 8 -28.87 11.12 44.06
CA ILE A 8 -27.95 10.00 43.80
C ILE A 8 -27.84 9.75 42.29
N ILE A 9 -28.94 9.86 41.56
CA ILE A 9 -29.01 9.62 40.11
C ILE A 9 -28.02 10.50 39.30
N PRO A 10 -27.97 11.83 39.46
CA PRO A 10 -27.02 12.65 38.70
C PRO A 10 -25.57 12.38 39.08
N GLY A 11 -25.28 12.08 40.35
CA GLY A 11 -23.93 11.74 40.81
C GLY A 11 -23.42 10.42 40.23
N VAL A 12 -24.28 9.40 40.16
CA VAL A 12 -23.95 8.11 39.55
C VAL A 12 -23.75 8.25 38.03
N LEU A 13 -24.55 9.08 37.35
CA LEU A 13 -24.37 9.38 35.92
C LEU A 13 -23.04 10.09 35.63
N LEU A 14 -22.63 11.03 36.48
CA LEU A 14 -21.38 11.78 36.34
C LEU A 14 -20.16 10.88 36.58
N LEU A 15 -20.22 10.02 37.61
CA LEU A 15 -19.18 9.02 37.88
C LEU A 15 -19.08 7.97 36.76
N ALA A 16 -20.21 7.51 36.23
CA ALA A 16 -20.24 6.59 35.10
C ALA A 16 -19.64 7.22 33.83
N SER A 17 -19.96 8.49 33.55
CA SER A 17 -19.37 9.24 32.42
C SER A 17 -17.86 9.43 32.58
N LEU A 18 -17.40 9.77 33.78
CA LEU A 18 -15.96 9.91 34.08
C LEU A 18 -15.23 8.56 33.94
N LEU A 19 -15.86 7.46 34.40
CA LEU A 19 -15.33 6.11 34.25
C LEU A 19 -15.25 5.69 32.77
N ILE A 20 -16.25 6.02 31.95
CA ILE A 20 -16.23 5.76 30.49
C ILE A 20 -15.12 6.57 29.80
N LEU A 21 -14.91 7.83 30.19
CA LEU A 21 -13.80 8.66 29.71
C LEU A 21 -12.42 8.13 30.14
N LEU A 22 -12.32 7.49 31.30
CA LEU A 22 -11.11 6.79 31.75
C LEU A 22 -10.87 5.49 30.97
N LEU A 23 -11.93 4.72 30.70
CA LEU A 23 -11.85 3.45 29.95
C LEU A 23 -11.51 3.64 28.47
N THR A 24 -11.97 4.73 27.84
CA THR A 24 -11.69 5.05 26.43
C THR A 24 -10.26 5.52 26.17
N ARG A 25 -9.50 5.92 27.19
CA ARG A 25 -8.07 6.25 27.07
C ARG A 25 -7.15 5.02 27.13
N PHE A 26 -7.72 3.86 27.46
CA PHE A 26 -6.97 2.61 27.70
C PHE A 26 -7.14 1.57 26.60
N THR A 27 -7.65 1.92 25.41
CA THR A 27 -7.58 1.00 24.28
C THR A 27 -6.12 0.93 23.77
N PRO A 28 -5.39 -0.18 23.99
CA PRO A 28 -4.09 -0.36 23.35
C PRO A 28 -4.29 -0.33 21.82
N PRO A 29 -3.32 0.18 21.05
CA PRO A 29 -3.37 0.10 19.59
C PRO A 29 -3.48 -1.38 19.22
N SER A 30 -4.60 -1.71 18.60
CA SER A 30 -5.03 -3.05 18.23
C SER A 30 -3.91 -3.79 17.51
N SER A 31 -3.27 -4.72 18.22
CA SER A 31 -2.27 -5.62 17.66
C SER A 31 -2.97 -6.74 16.89
N LEU A 32 -3.13 -6.56 15.56
CA LEU A 32 -3.56 -7.53 14.54
C LEU A 32 -5.01 -8.10 14.63
N PRO A 33 -5.66 -8.45 13.50
CA PRO A 33 -5.43 -8.03 12.13
C PRO A 33 -6.40 -6.89 11.78
N SER A 34 -5.87 -5.71 11.47
CA SER A 34 -6.71 -4.56 11.10
C SER A 34 -7.37 -4.81 9.74
N MET A 35 -8.68 -4.57 9.68
CA MET A 35 -9.36 -4.46 8.39
C MET A 35 -8.80 -3.28 7.63
N CYS A 36 -8.62 -3.45 6.33
CA CYS A 36 -8.11 -2.44 5.42
C CYS A 36 -8.96 -2.36 4.15
N GLY A 37 -8.86 -1.25 3.42
CA GLY A 37 -9.68 -1.03 2.22
C GLY A 37 -11.14 -0.74 2.57
N GLY A 38 -12.06 -1.30 1.77
CA GLY A 38 -13.49 -1.02 1.86
C GLY A 38 -13.87 0.41 1.46
N PHE A 39 -15.13 0.78 1.69
CA PHE A 39 -15.64 2.14 1.47
C PHE A 39 -14.93 3.20 2.32
N ALA A 40 -14.34 2.79 3.45
CA ALA A 40 -13.61 3.66 4.37
C ALA A 40 -12.14 3.88 3.97
N ASN A 41 -11.64 3.17 2.94
CA ASN A 41 -10.26 3.26 2.44
C ASN A 41 -9.21 3.21 3.59
N ILE A 42 -9.38 2.25 4.50
CA ILE A 42 -8.54 2.15 5.69
C ILE A 42 -7.15 1.66 5.26
N GLN A 43 -6.12 2.46 5.54
CA GLN A 43 -4.74 2.14 5.21
C GLN A 43 -4.09 1.29 6.31
N CYS A 44 -3.27 0.32 5.90
CA CYS A 44 -2.49 -0.47 6.82
C CYS A 44 -1.33 0.34 7.43
N PRO A 45 -0.90 0.01 8.66
CA PRO A 45 0.30 0.60 9.25
C PRO A 45 1.56 0.26 8.43
N VAL A 46 2.62 1.04 8.66
CA VAL A 46 3.91 0.88 7.98
C VAL A 46 4.41 -0.56 8.14
N GLY A 47 4.77 -1.20 7.03
CA GLY A 47 5.23 -2.59 7.03
C GLY A 47 4.11 -3.64 6.92
N TYR A 48 2.90 -3.22 6.52
CA TYR A 48 1.79 -4.11 6.18
C TYR A 48 1.16 -3.69 4.85
N THR A 49 0.60 -4.65 4.13
CA THR A 49 -0.12 -4.42 2.87
C THR A 49 -1.49 -5.05 2.96
N CYS A 50 -2.48 -4.38 2.37
CA CYS A 50 -3.85 -4.84 2.39
C CYS A 50 -4.02 -6.04 1.46
N GLN A 51 -4.48 -7.15 2.01
CA GLN A 51 -4.91 -8.31 1.23
C GLN A 51 -6.43 -8.25 1.12
N LEU A 52 -6.93 -7.79 -0.03
CA LEU A 52 -8.36 -7.71 -0.32
C LEU A 52 -8.94 -9.11 -0.49
N ASP A 53 -10.12 -9.34 0.07
CA ASP A 53 -10.83 -10.63 -0.02
C ASP A 53 -11.70 -10.74 -1.29
N GLY A 54 -11.68 -9.72 -2.17
CA GLY A 54 -12.48 -9.66 -3.39
C GLY A 54 -11.88 -8.79 -4.50
N ASN A 55 -12.42 -8.89 -5.71
CA ASN A 55 -11.99 -8.15 -6.91
C ASN A 55 -13.04 -7.10 -7.32
N TYR A 56 -13.42 -6.24 -6.38
CA TYR A 56 -14.36 -5.13 -6.57
C TYR A 56 -13.82 -3.90 -5.83
N PRO A 57 -14.14 -2.67 -6.29
CA PRO A 57 -13.48 -1.44 -5.83
C PRO A 57 -13.69 -1.14 -4.34
N ASP A 58 -14.76 -1.68 -3.76
CA ASP A 58 -15.16 -1.54 -2.36
C ASP A 58 -14.81 -2.78 -1.51
N ALA A 59 -13.98 -3.69 -2.02
CA ALA A 59 -13.53 -4.85 -1.25
C ALA A 59 -12.78 -4.40 0.01
N GLY A 60 -13.21 -4.95 1.14
CA GLY A 60 -12.41 -4.95 2.37
C GLY A 60 -11.35 -6.04 2.30
N GLY A 61 -10.37 -5.95 3.19
CA GLY A 61 -9.31 -6.91 3.31
C GLY A 61 -8.66 -6.90 4.66
N THR A 62 -7.57 -7.67 4.76
CA THR A 62 -6.79 -7.83 5.99
C THR A 62 -5.37 -7.30 5.82
N CYS A 63 -4.87 -6.53 6.79
CA CYS A 63 -3.48 -6.13 6.81
C CYS A 63 -2.56 -7.33 7.07
N VAL A 64 -1.79 -7.73 6.06
CA VAL A 64 -0.78 -8.79 6.19
C VAL A 64 0.62 -8.20 6.03
N SER A 65 1.58 -8.73 6.78
CA SER A 65 2.97 -8.28 6.68
C SER A 65 3.52 -8.62 5.29
N TRP A 66 4.19 -7.65 4.65
CA TRP A 66 4.87 -7.86 3.36
C TRP A 66 6.03 -8.88 3.46
N ILE A 67 6.50 -9.17 4.69
CA ILE A 67 7.54 -10.17 4.95
C ILE A 67 6.94 -11.60 4.85
N ASN A 68 5.73 -11.82 5.37
CA ASN A 68 5.09 -13.14 5.34
C ASN A 68 4.58 -13.54 3.96
N ARG A 69 4.31 -12.57 3.07
CA ARG A 69 3.75 -12.85 1.73
C ARG A 69 4.77 -13.51 0.78
N ARG A 70 6.07 -13.43 1.06
CA ARG A 70 7.13 -14.11 0.27
C ARG A 70 7.42 -15.54 0.75
N VAL A 71 6.94 -15.94 1.92
CA VAL A 71 7.23 -17.25 2.52
C VAL A 71 6.12 -18.26 2.25
N THR A 72 4.88 -17.80 2.03
CA THR A 72 3.72 -18.68 1.88
C THR A 72 3.33 -18.99 0.44
N SER A 73 4.04 -18.47 -0.55
CA SER A 73 3.89 -18.92 -1.94
C SER A 73 5.06 -19.82 -2.26
N THR A 74 4.82 -21.13 -2.12
CA THR A 74 5.70 -22.26 -2.41
C THR A 74 6.94 -22.39 -1.53
N SER A 75 6.95 -23.37 -0.63
CA SER A 75 8.03 -24.35 -0.65
C SER A 75 7.88 -25.47 0.39
N THR A 76 7.90 -26.69 -0.12
CA THR A 76 8.23 -27.92 0.62
C THR A 76 9.74 -28.00 0.91
N CYS A 77 10.43 -26.87 1.10
CA CYS A 77 11.88 -26.84 1.29
C CYS A 77 12.24 -26.84 2.77
N ARG A 78 13.43 -27.37 3.07
CA ARG A 78 13.98 -27.36 4.41
C ARG A 78 14.57 -25.97 4.70
N PRO A 79 14.25 -25.34 5.86
CA PRO A 79 14.78 -24.04 6.22
C PRO A 79 16.31 -23.97 6.10
N ARG A 80 16.81 -22.95 5.39
CA ARG A 80 18.25 -22.73 5.18
C ARG A 80 18.91 -22.29 6.49
N PRO A 81 20.03 -22.90 6.92
CA PRO A 81 20.74 -22.48 8.13
C PRO A 81 21.30 -21.05 7.99
N LYS A 82 21.07 -20.21 9.00
CA LYS A 82 21.53 -18.80 9.01
C LYS A 82 23.04 -18.67 8.80
N CYS A 83 23.83 -19.63 9.28
CA CYS A 83 25.29 -19.61 9.12
C CYS A 83 25.77 -19.72 7.67
N LEU A 84 24.92 -20.24 6.78
CA LEU A 84 25.22 -20.41 5.37
C LEU A 84 25.08 -19.07 4.60
N ASP A 85 24.41 -18.09 5.22
CA ASP A 85 24.23 -16.73 4.72
C ASP A 85 25.09 -15.70 5.50
N SER A 86 25.85 -16.12 6.51
CA SER A 86 26.78 -15.28 7.28
C SER A 86 28.19 -15.25 6.65
N VAL A 87 28.93 -14.18 6.93
CA VAL A 87 30.38 -14.08 6.62
C VAL A 87 31.15 -13.99 7.95
N PRO A 88 32.08 -14.92 8.25
CA PRO A 88 32.45 -16.11 7.48
C PRO A 88 31.36 -17.19 7.45
N LYS A 89 31.30 -17.93 6.34
CA LYS A 89 30.30 -18.96 6.09
C LYS A 89 30.66 -20.27 6.79
N CYS A 90 29.65 -21.01 7.27
CA CYS A 90 29.85 -22.33 7.85
C CYS A 90 30.18 -23.41 6.79
N LEU A 91 30.84 -24.50 7.21
CA LEU A 91 31.27 -25.62 6.36
C LEU A 91 30.15 -26.63 6.02
N LEU A 92 28.88 -26.22 6.12
CA LEU A 92 27.77 -27.10 5.79
C LEU A 92 27.63 -27.20 4.25
N PRO A 93 27.47 -28.43 3.70
CA PRO A 93 27.21 -28.59 2.28
C PRO A 93 25.84 -28.01 1.92
N GLU A 94 25.76 -27.25 0.84
CA GLU A 94 24.48 -26.81 0.30
C GLU A 94 23.78 -28.00 -0.36
N THR A 95 22.54 -28.29 0.03
CA THR A 95 21.72 -29.32 -0.62
C THR A 95 20.56 -28.67 -1.37
N PRO A 96 20.12 -29.25 -2.51
CA PRO A 96 19.03 -28.69 -3.32
C PRO A 96 17.68 -28.64 -2.60
N ASP A 97 17.51 -29.41 -1.52
CA ASP A 97 16.30 -29.39 -0.68
C ASP A 97 16.25 -28.18 0.28
N MET A 98 17.32 -27.39 0.36
CA MET A 98 17.37 -26.18 1.19
C MET A 98 16.65 -25.02 0.50
N CYS A 99 15.92 -24.24 1.28
CA CYS A 99 15.29 -23.02 0.79
C CYS A 99 16.34 -22.05 0.21
N PRO A 100 16.03 -21.33 -0.88
CA PRO A 100 16.97 -20.37 -1.47
C PRO A 100 17.30 -19.25 -0.48
N SER A 101 18.52 -18.73 -0.55
CA SER A 101 18.94 -17.59 0.28
C SER A 101 17.99 -16.41 0.08
N LEU A 102 17.65 -15.69 1.16
CA LEU A 102 16.86 -14.46 1.11
C LEU A 102 17.50 -13.39 0.21
N SER A 103 18.82 -13.48 -0.01
CA SER A 103 19.56 -12.62 -0.95
C SER A 103 19.36 -13.00 -2.42
N SER A 104 18.87 -14.22 -2.71
CA SER A 104 18.61 -14.73 -4.06
C SER A 104 17.13 -14.79 -4.42
N SER A 105 16.21 -14.51 -3.48
CA SER A 105 14.76 -14.41 -3.74
C SER A 105 14.30 -12.99 -4.09
N VAL A 106 15.18 -12.19 -4.68
CA VAL A 106 14.77 -11.12 -5.61
C VAL A 106 14.60 -11.74 -6.99
N THR A 107 13.69 -12.70 -7.08
CA THR A 107 13.07 -13.01 -8.37
C THR A 107 11.88 -12.06 -8.48
N PRO A 108 11.76 -11.27 -9.57
CA PRO A 108 10.65 -10.33 -9.72
C PRO A 108 9.30 -11.08 -9.65
N PRO A 109 8.26 -10.45 -9.08
CA PRO A 109 6.93 -11.06 -8.99
C PRO A 109 6.38 -11.37 -10.39
N PRO A 110 5.69 -12.51 -10.62
CA PRO A 110 5.19 -12.83 -11.94
C PRO A 110 3.92 -12.03 -12.24
N LYS A 111 4.06 -11.02 -13.10
CA LYS A 111 3.23 -10.75 -14.30
C LYS A 111 3.57 -9.42 -15.00
N CYS A 112 4.77 -8.89 -14.83
CA CYS A 112 5.27 -7.86 -15.72
C CYS A 112 6.21 -8.54 -16.73
N THR A 113 5.86 -8.44 -18.01
CA THR A 113 6.72 -8.91 -19.11
C THR A 113 8.03 -8.14 -19.02
N PHE A 114 9.17 -8.82 -19.20
CA PHE A 114 10.47 -8.19 -19.43
C PHE A 114 10.42 -7.41 -20.74
N ASN A 115 9.68 -6.30 -20.78
CA ASN A 115 9.83 -5.29 -21.79
C ASN A 115 11.07 -4.51 -21.38
N SER A 116 12.04 -4.44 -22.28
CA SER A 116 13.29 -3.69 -22.13
C SER A 116 13.09 -2.18 -21.96
N ASP A 117 11.84 -1.71 -21.99
CA ASP A 117 11.50 -0.32 -21.75
C ASP A 117 11.10 -0.12 -20.28
N PRO A 118 11.95 0.53 -19.46
CA PRO A 118 11.66 0.85 -18.06
C PRO A 118 10.46 1.82 -17.91
N CYS A 119 9.90 2.32 -19.02
CA CYS A 119 8.78 3.24 -19.06
C CYS A 119 7.47 2.66 -19.59
N ASP A 120 7.41 1.34 -19.79
CA ASP A 120 6.13 0.64 -19.97
C ASP A 120 5.43 0.53 -18.59
N PRO A 121 4.17 1.01 -18.44
CA PRO A 121 3.40 0.86 -17.19
C PRO A 121 3.12 -0.61 -16.80
N LYS A 122 3.39 -1.57 -17.69
CA LYS A 122 3.35 -3.01 -17.42
C LYS A 122 4.73 -3.60 -17.11
N SER A 123 5.79 -2.79 -17.04
CA SER A 123 7.14 -3.22 -16.70
C SER A 123 7.33 -3.36 -15.19
N CYS A 124 8.16 -4.33 -14.79
CA CYS A 124 8.52 -4.54 -13.39
C CYS A 124 9.46 -3.44 -12.86
N ASP A 125 10.17 -2.75 -13.77
CA ASP A 125 11.08 -1.65 -13.46
C ASP A 125 10.42 -0.28 -13.64
N TYR A 126 9.08 -0.23 -13.76
CA TYR A 126 8.34 1.01 -13.96
C TYR A 126 8.58 1.98 -12.80
N ASN A 127 9.43 2.97 -13.05
CA ASN A 127 9.65 4.08 -12.14
C ASN A 127 9.06 5.37 -12.76
N PRO A 128 7.91 5.84 -12.26
CA PRO A 128 7.25 7.02 -12.82
C PRO A 128 8.11 8.28 -12.75
N ASP A 129 9.01 8.38 -11.76
CA ASP A 129 9.90 9.54 -11.58
C ASP A 129 11.06 9.55 -12.59
N GLN A 130 11.53 8.37 -13.03
CA GLN A 130 12.58 8.24 -14.04
C GLN A 130 12.02 8.37 -15.47
N CYS A 131 10.78 7.93 -15.70
CA CYS A 131 10.15 7.97 -17.02
C CYS A 131 9.63 9.34 -17.44
N ALA A 132 9.47 10.23 -16.47
CA ALA A 132 9.31 11.66 -16.71
C ALA A 132 10.57 12.32 -17.32
N SER A 133 11.75 11.69 -17.22
CA SER A 133 13.02 12.33 -17.61
C SER A 133 13.45 12.07 -19.06
N THR A 134 12.90 11.07 -19.74
CA THR A 134 13.23 10.73 -21.13
C THR A 134 12.37 11.46 -22.16
N ARG A 135 11.31 12.16 -21.73
CA ARG A 135 10.46 12.97 -22.61
C ARG A 135 10.57 14.44 -22.22
N ASN A 136 10.84 15.31 -23.20
CA ASN A 136 10.85 16.77 -23.03
C ASN A 136 9.41 17.26 -22.86
N TYR A 137 8.82 17.03 -21.69
CA TYR A 137 7.50 17.55 -21.37
C TYR A 137 7.56 19.04 -21.02
N VAL A 138 6.61 19.78 -21.57
CA VAL A 138 6.46 21.22 -21.34
C VAL A 138 5.17 21.45 -20.53
N CYS A 139 5.24 22.33 -19.54
CA CYS A 139 4.09 22.60 -18.67
C CYS A 139 2.93 23.19 -19.48
N PRO A 140 1.69 22.75 -19.20
CA PRO A 140 0.53 23.31 -19.87
C PRO A 140 0.36 24.78 -19.46
N GLN A 141 -0.14 25.59 -20.39
CA GLN A 141 -0.47 27.00 -20.13
C GLN A 141 -1.81 27.15 -19.40
N THR A 142 -2.59 26.08 -19.29
CA THR A 142 -3.90 26.04 -18.64
C THR A 142 -3.84 25.20 -17.36
N GLU A 143 -4.67 25.58 -16.38
CA GLU A 143 -4.78 24.81 -15.13
C GLU A 143 -5.40 23.42 -15.35
N TRP A 144 -6.24 23.27 -16.39
CA TRP A 144 -6.90 22.03 -16.75
C TRP A 144 -6.65 21.67 -18.21
N ILE A 145 -6.49 20.37 -18.48
CA ILE A 145 -6.41 19.83 -19.84
C ILE A 145 -7.73 19.14 -20.17
N ASP A 146 -8.31 19.49 -21.31
CA ASP A 146 -9.52 18.85 -21.82
C ASP A 146 -9.18 17.57 -22.60
N CYS A 147 -9.54 16.44 -22.00
CA CYS A 147 -9.42 15.08 -22.49
C CYS A 147 -10.76 14.44 -22.85
N MET A 148 -11.84 15.23 -22.93
CA MET A 148 -13.12 14.72 -23.41
C MET A 148 -12.96 14.15 -24.83
N PRO A 149 -13.56 12.98 -25.12
CA PRO A 149 -13.49 12.36 -26.44
C PRO A 149 -14.33 13.16 -27.45
N GLY A 150 -13.73 14.19 -28.03
CA GLY A 150 -14.24 14.86 -29.24
C GLY A 150 -13.97 14.03 -30.50
N SER A 151 -14.62 14.39 -31.62
CA SER A 151 -14.38 13.79 -32.95
C SER A 151 -13.03 14.21 -33.57
N GLY A 152 -11.95 14.11 -32.80
CA GLY A 152 -10.61 14.54 -33.19
C GLY A 152 -9.50 13.65 -32.64
N VAL A 153 -8.32 13.78 -33.25
CA VAL A 153 -7.10 13.03 -32.95
C VAL A 153 -6.78 13.08 -31.44
N LYS A 154 -6.39 11.93 -30.87
CA LYS A 154 -6.01 11.78 -29.46
C LYS A 154 -4.94 12.82 -29.09
N LYS A 155 -5.27 13.75 -28.19
CA LYS A 155 -4.36 14.81 -27.77
C LYS A 155 -3.21 14.19 -26.94
N PRO A 156 -1.92 14.46 -27.26
CA PRO A 156 -0.77 13.81 -26.60
C PRO A 156 -0.62 14.20 -25.12
N ASN A 157 -1.17 15.34 -24.72
CA ASN A 157 -1.25 15.84 -23.35
C ASN A 157 -2.35 15.17 -22.50
N CYS A 158 -3.14 14.27 -23.08
CA CYS A 158 -4.06 13.40 -22.35
C CYS A 158 -3.46 12.03 -22.02
N ASP A 159 -2.16 11.87 -22.27
CA ASP A 159 -1.44 10.67 -21.86
C ASP A 159 -1.28 10.63 -20.32
N PRO A 160 -1.56 9.48 -19.67
CA PRO A 160 -1.43 9.34 -18.23
C PRO A 160 -0.04 9.68 -17.68
N GLN A 161 1.04 9.47 -18.45
CA GLN A 161 2.40 9.81 -18.02
C GLN A 161 2.60 11.33 -18.01
N TYR A 162 2.08 12.03 -19.03
CA TYR A 162 2.13 13.49 -19.10
C TYR A 162 1.35 14.15 -17.94
N LEU A 163 0.14 13.65 -17.63
CA LEU A 163 -0.70 14.22 -16.58
C LEU A 163 -0.08 14.07 -15.19
N ARG A 164 0.49 12.90 -14.88
CA ARG A 164 1.22 12.66 -13.62
C ARG A 164 2.46 13.54 -13.50
N TRP A 165 3.20 13.70 -14.60
CA TRP A 165 4.33 14.62 -14.64
C TRP A 165 3.90 16.07 -14.41
N ALA A 166 2.87 16.54 -15.11
CA ALA A 166 2.37 17.90 -14.98
C ALA A 166 1.89 18.20 -13.55
N GLN A 167 1.23 17.24 -12.91
CA GLN A 167 0.74 17.38 -11.54
C GLN A 167 1.83 17.42 -10.48
N SER A 168 3.00 16.84 -10.75
CA SER A 168 4.14 16.90 -9.82
C SER A 168 5.09 18.07 -10.07
N ARG A 169 5.16 18.60 -11.30
CA ARG A 169 6.18 19.59 -11.70
C ARG A 169 5.66 20.96 -12.17
N CYS A 170 4.38 21.09 -12.52
CA CYS A 170 3.85 22.33 -13.07
C CYS A 170 3.04 23.11 -12.03
N PRO A 171 3.49 24.33 -11.64
CA PRO A 171 2.73 25.16 -10.71
C PRO A 171 1.43 25.63 -11.36
N GLY A 172 0.30 25.48 -10.65
CA GLY A 172 -1.02 25.87 -11.14
C GLY A 172 -1.77 24.79 -11.93
N PHE A 173 -1.16 23.64 -12.21
CA PHE A 173 -1.86 22.53 -12.84
C PHE A 173 -2.77 21.80 -11.84
N LYS A 174 -4.05 21.66 -12.20
CA LYS A 174 -5.10 21.08 -11.36
C LYS A 174 -5.53 19.68 -11.82
N GLY A 175 -5.38 19.36 -13.10
CA GLY A 175 -5.65 18.01 -13.62
C GLY A 175 -6.16 17.99 -15.06
N ALA A 176 -6.79 16.86 -15.43
CA ALA A 176 -7.48 16.71 -16.70
C ALA A 176 -8.99 16.54 -16.48
N ALA A 177 -9.78 17.13 -17.40
CA ALA A 177 -11.20 16.87 -17.52
C ALA A 177 -11.41 15.78 -18.57
N TYR A 178 -12.23 14.78 -18.27
CA TYR A 178 -12.56 13.65 -19.17
C TYR A 178 -14.04 13.63 -19.51
#